data_AF-A0A447S1R9-F1
#
_entry.id   AF-A0A447S1R9-F1
#
_cell.length_a   1.000
_cell.length_b   1.000
_cell.length_c   1.000
_cell.angle_alpha   90.00
_cell.angle_beta   90.00
_cell.angle_gamma   90.00
#
_symmetry.space_group_name_H-M   'P 1'
#
loop_
_entity.id
_entity.type
_entity.pdbx_description
1 polymer ?
#
loop_
_entity_poly.entity_id
_entity_poly.type
_entity_poly.pdbx_seq_one_letter_code
_entity_poly.pdbx_strand_id
1 'polypeptide(L)'
;MFGVGLHFSLKDLMAVKSIAIPGAIAQIAVATLLGMALSAALGWSLMTGIVFGLCLSTASTVVLLRALEERQLIDSQRGQIAIGWLIVEDLVMVLTLVLLPAIAGMAEKGNVGFASLALDLGSPLAKWWPLSPL
;
A
#
# COMPACT_ATOMS: atom_id res chain seq x y z
N MET A 1 -0.80 16.26 -5.48
CA MET A 1 0.48 15.61 -5.14
C MET A 1 1.58 15.81 -6.20
N PHE A 2 1.26 16.29 -7.41
CA PHE A 2 2.25 16.45 -8.50
C PHE A 2 3.28 17.59 -8.36
N GLY A 3 3.03 18.59 -7.50
CA GLY A 3 3.95 19.75 -7.36
C GLY A 3 5.19 19.51 -6.48
N VAL A 4 5.19 18.44 -5.67
CA VAL A 4 6.24 18.19 -4.65
C VAL A 4 7.16 17.04 -5.06
N GLY A 5 6.64 16.04 -5.77
CA GLY A 5 7.42 14.91 -6.28
C GLY A 5 8.46 15.29 -7.35
N LEU A 6 8.38 16.48 -7.94
CA LEU A 6 9.35 16.95 -8.96
C LEU A 6 10.65 17.49 -8.36
N HIS A 7 10.65 17.85 -7.06
CA HIS A 7 11.85 18.28 -6.33
C HIS A 7 12.52 17.14 -5.55
N PHE A 8 11.84 16.00 -5.37
CA PHE A 8 12.39 14.85 -4.66
C PHE A 8 13.05 13.88 -5.65
N SER A 9 14.38 13.75 -5.60
CA SER A 9 15.08 12.86 -6.51
C SER A 9 14.93 11.41 -6.05
N LEU A 10 14.79 10.47 -7.01
CA LEU A 10 14.96 9.03 -6.72
C LEU A 10 16.32 8.73 -6.06
N LYS A 11 17.32 9.60 -6.24
CA LYS A 11 18.61 9.51 -5.54
C LYS A 11 18.48 9.71 -4.04
N ASP A 12 17.63 10.62 -3.58
CA ASP A 12 17.44 10.89 -2.15
C ASP A 12 16.76 9.70 -1.46
N LEU A 13 15.79 9.08 -2.16
CA LEU A 13 15.20 7.81 -1.71
C LEU A 13 16.24 6.69 -1.62
N MET A 14 17.10 6.54 -2.63
CA MET A 14 18.15 5.53 -2.63
C MET A 14 19.16 5.73 -1.49
N ALA A 15 19.41 6.97 -1.05
CA ALA A 15 20.31 7.29 0.05
C ALA A 15 19.76 6.83 1.41
N VAL A 16 18.43 6.86 1.61
CA VAL A 16 17.79 6.54 2.90
C VAL A 16 17.08 5.18 2.93
N LYS A 17 17.12 4.42 1.84
CA LYS A 17 16.41 3.14 1.66
C LYS A 17 16.63 2.13 2.79
N SER A 18 17.84 2.11 3.37
CA SER A 18 18.21 1.16 4.43
C SER A 18 17.43 1.40 5.73
N ILE A 19 16.87 2.59 5.92
CA ILE A 19 16.10 2.95 7.11
C ILE A 19 14.60 3.02 6.77
N ALA A 20 14.27 3.66 5.65
CA ALA A 20 12.89 3.85 5.22
C ALA A 20 12.15 2.54 4.92
N ILE A 21 12.78 1.60 4.19
CA ILE A 21 12.13 0.34 3.78
C ILE A 21 11.78 -0.55 4.98
N PRO A 22 12.72 -0.91 5.87
CA PRO A 22 12.37 -1.76 7.01
C PRO A 22 11.39 -1.07 7.98
N GLY A 23 11.46 0.26 8.11
CA GLY A 23 10.50 1.04 8.89
C GLY A 23 9.07 0.90 8.36
N ALA A 24 8.88 1.13 7.05
CA ALA A 24 7.58 0.99 6.39
C ALA A 24 7.01 -0.42 6.54
N ILE A 25 7.81 -1.46 6.27
CA ILE A 25 7.37 -2.86 6.38
C ILE A 25 6.97 -3.19 7.82
N ALA A 26 7.79 -2.79 8.80
CA ALA A 26 7.52 -3.06 10.20
C ALA A 26 6.24 -2.35 10.67
N GLN A 27 6.03 -1.10 10.29
CA GLN A 27 4.81 -0.36 10.65
C GLN A 27 3.57 -0.97 9.99
N ILE A 28 3.63 -1.34 8.71
CA ILE A 28 2.51 -2.02 8.03
C ILE A 28 2.16 -3.33 8.74
N ALA A 29 3.17 -4.13 9.09
CA ALA A 29 2.96 -5.37 9.80
C ALA A 29 2.31 -5.14 11.18
N VAL A 30 2.81 -4.17 11.95
CA VAL A 30 2.25 -3.82 13.26
C VAL A 30 0.82 -3.29 13.14
N ALA A 31 0.56 -2.36 12.22
CA ALA A 31 -0.78 -1.82 11.99
C ALA A 31 -1.77 -2.90 11.55
N THR A 32 -1.34 -3.81 10.68
CA THR A 32 -2.16 -4.94 10.23
C THR A 32 -2.47 -5.87 11.38
N LEU A 33 -1.48 -6.24 12.19
CA LEU A 33 -1.67 -7.09 13.37
C LEU A 33 -2.60 -6.45 14.40
N LEU A 34 -2.48 -5.14 14.64
CA LEU A 34 -3.39 -4.40 15.52
C LEU A 34 -4.81 -4.37 14.98
N GLY A 35 -4.99 -4.15 13.67
CA GLY A 35 -6.29 -4.21 13.02
C GLY A 35 -6.92 -5.60 13.09
N MET A 36 -6.12 -6.66 12.89
CA MET A 36 -6.56 -8.05 13.05
C MET A 36 -6.97 -8.33 14.50
N ALA A 37 -6.18 -7.92 15.49
CA ALA A 37 -6.50 -8.10 16.90
C ALA A 37 -7.81 -7.38 17.28
N LEU A 38 -7.99 -6.15 16.81
CA LEU A 38 -9.23 -5.39 17.02
C LEU A 38 -10.42 -6.07 16.34
N SER A 39 -10.26 -6.53 15.10
CA SER A 39 -11.33 -7.23 14.38
C SER A 39 -11.73 -8.55 15.05
N ALA A 40 -10.78 -9.28 15.63
CA ALA A 40 -11.03 -10.49 16.39
C ALA A 40 -11.82 -10.18 17.68
N ALA A 41 -11.49 -9.07 18.36
CA ALA A 41 -12.25 -8.61 19.52
C ALA A 41 -13.70 -8.21 19.17
N LEU A 42 -13.92 -7.75 17.94
CA LEU A 42 -15.25 -7.44 17.40
C LEU A 42 -15.99 -8.67 16.81
N GLY A 43 -15.36 -9.85 16.82
CA GLY A 43 -15.93 -11.09 16.28
C GLY A 43 -15.97 -11.14 14.75
N TRP A 44 -15.15 -10.36 14.05
CA TRP A 44 -15.11 -10.34 12.59
C TRP A 44 -14.27 -11.49 12.02
N SER A 45 -14.51 -11.81 10.74
CA SER A 45 -13.74 -12.85 10.04
C SER A 45 -12.27 -12.47 9.87
N LEU A 46 -11.38 -13.46 9.78
CA LEU A 46 -9.95 -13.24 9.59
C LEU A 46 -9.64 -12.41 8.34
N MET A 47 -10.34 -12.67 7.23
CA MET A 47 -10.17 -11.91 5.98
C MET A 47 -10.58 -10.45 6.18
N THR A 48 -11.72 -10.19 6.84
CA THR A 48 -12.15 -8.84 7.19
C THR A 48 -11.11 -8.13 8.05
N GLY A 49 -10.50 -8.84 9.01
CA GLY A 49 -9.45 -8.32 9.87
C GLY A 49 -8.18 -7.91 9.14
N ILE A 50 -7.75 -8.72 8.16
CA ILE A 50 -6.57 -8.41 7.33
C ILE A 50 -6.85 -7.16 6.48
N VAL A 51 -7.99 -7.11 5.79
CA VAL A 51 -8.36 -5.93 4.97
C VAL A 51 -8.45 -4.68 5.85
N PHE A 52 -9.10 -4.79 7.01
CA PHE A 52 -9.24 -3.69 7.95
C PHE A 52 -7.89 -3.19 8.48
N GLY A 53 -6.99 -4.09 8.86
CA GLY A 53 -5.64 -3.75 9.30
C GLY A 53 -4.79 -3.09 8.22
N LEU A 54 -4.89 -3.55 6.97
CA LEU A 54 -4.25 -2.89 5.82
C LEU A 54 -4.80 -1.49 5.60
N CYS A 55 -6.12 -1.30 5.67
CA CYS A 55 -6.74 0.02 5.57
C CYS A 55 -6.27 0.97 6.68
N LEU A 56 -6.13 0.48 7.93
CA LEU A 56 -5.61 1.24 9.06
C LEU A 56 -4.14 1.64 8.89
N SER A 57 -3.37 0.88 8.11
CA SER A 57 -1.95 1.17 7.90
C SER A 57 -1.71 2.42 7.07
N THR A 58 -2.68 2.82 6.23
CA THR A 58 -2.51 3.90 5.25
C THR A 58 -2.38 5.27 5.92
N ALA A 59 -1.19 5.87 5.87
CA ALA A 59 -0.95 7.22 6.35
C ALA A 59 -1.33 8.31 5.31
N SER A 60 -1.74 9.50 5.78
CA SER A 60 -2.00 10.65 4.89
C SER A 60 -0.69 11.33 4.49
N THR A 61 -0.16 10.92 3.33
CA THR A 61 1.10 11.44 2.76
C THR A 61 1.06 12.96 2.53
N VAL A 62 -0.08 13.51 2.09
CA VAL A 62 -0.26 14.96 1.86
C VAL A 62 -0.04 15.75 3.14
N VAL A 63 -0.62 15.30 4.26
CA VAL A 63 -0.59 16.03 5.53
C VAL A 63 0.82 16.05 6.09
N LEU A 64 1.55 14.92 6.05
CA LEU A 64 2.93 14.90 6.51
C LEU A 64 3.85 15.75 5.63
N LEU A 65 3.69 15.66 4.30
CA LEU A 65 4.46 16.49 3.36
C LEU A 65 4.21 17.98 3.62
N ARG A 66 2.95 18.39 3.81
CA ARG A 66 2.61 19.77 4.20
C ARG A 66 3.23 20.16 5.54
N ALA A 67 3.20 19.30 6.54
CA ALA A 67 3.81 19.57 7.85
C ALA A 67 5.35 19.70 7.78
N LEU A 68 6.01 18.95 6.88
CA LEU A 68 7.45 19.06 6.63
C LEU A 68 7.80 20.32 5.83
N GLU A 69 6.97 20.69 4.85
CA GLU A 69 7.06 21.94 4.08
C GLU A 69 6.96 23.16 4.98
N GLU A 70 5.94 23.23 5.84
CA GLU A 70 5.72 24.32 6.80
C GLU A 70 6.91 24.51 7.74
N ARG A 71 7.66 23.45 8.02
CA ARG A 71 8.84 23.47 8.89
C ARG A 71 10.16 23.61 8.13
N GLN A 72 10.15 23.72 6.79
CA GLN A 72 11.36 23.76 5.95
C GLN A 72 12.28 22.54 6.18
N LEU A 73 11.72 21.37 6.51
CA LEU A 73 12.48 20.17 6.86
C LEU A 73 12.62 19.16 5.71
N ILE A 74 12.04 19.41 4.54
CA ILE A 74 12.01 18.47 3.40
C ILE A 74 13.42 18.01 2.99
N ASP A 75 14.35 18.95 2.86
CA ASP A 75 15.72 18.69 2.38
C ASP A 75 16.64 18.19 3.51
N SER A 76 16.16 18.16 4.75
CA SER A 76 16.92 17.59 5.86
C SER A 76 16.98 16.07 5.74
N GLN A 77 18.03 15.46 6.25
CA GLN A 77 18.17 14.00 6.28
C GLN A 77 16.94 13.32 6.96
N ARG A 78 16.36 13.96 7.97
CA ARG A 78 15.15 13.47 8.65
C ARG A 78 13.90 13.58 7.78
N GLY A 79 13.76 14.68 7.04
CA GLY A 79 12.69 14.86 6.06
C GLY A 79 12.79 13.83 4.95
N GLN A 80 14.00 13.58 4.43
CA GLN A 80 14.21 12.59 3.39
C GLN A 80 13.87 11.17 3.85
N ILE A 81 14.24 10.79 5.08
CA ILE A 81 13.85 9.50 5.67
C ILE A 81 12.32 9.40 5.81
N ALA A 82 11.65 10.45 6.30
CA ALA A 82 10.20 10.45 6.49
C ALA A 82 9.45 10.35 5.15
N ILE A 83 9.89 11.10 4.13
CA ILE A 83 9.33 11.06 2.78
C ILE A 83 9.58 9.69 2.14
N GLY A 84 10.80 9.16 2.27
CA GLY A 84 11.14 7.85 1.75
C GLY A 84 10.34 6.72 2.39
N TRP A 85 10.07 6.81 3.70
CA TRP A 85 9.18 5.89 4.41
C TRP A 85 7.78 5.92 3.80
N LEU A 86 7.17 7.11 3.68
CA LEU A 86 5.83 7.28 3.11
C LEU A 86 5.70 6.73 1.69
N ILE A 87 6.70 6.96 0.83
CA ILE A 87 6.70 6.48 -0.56
C ILE A 87 6.72 4.95 -0.60
N VAL A 88 7.55 4.31 0.24
CA VAL A 88 7.61 2.85 0.30
C VAL A 88 6.29 2.27 0.82
N GLU A 89 5.73 2.88 1.86
CA GLU A 89 4.44 2.48 2.42
C GLU A 89 3.31 2.53 1.38
N ASP A 90 3.17 3.67 0.68
CA ASP A 90 2.15 3.86 -0.35
C ASP A 90 2.31 2.86 -1.51
N LEU A 91 3.54 2.62 -1.97
CA LEU A 91 3.82 1.63 -3.00
C LEU A 91 3.42 0.21 -2.58
N VAL A 92 3.77 -0.20 -1.36
CA VAL A 92 3.40 -1.50 -0.81
C VAL A 92 1.88 -1.62 -0.67
N MET A 93 1.22 -0.57 -0.21
CA MET A 93 -0.24 -0.55 -0.07
C MET A 93 -0.97 -0.65 -1.40
N VAL A 94 -0.54 0.11 -2.42
CA VAL A 94 -1.10 0.03 -3.78
C VAL A 94 -0.95 -1.39 -4.33
N LEU A 95 0.24 -1.99 -4.22
CA LEU A 95 0.47 -3.38 -4.66
C LEU A 95 -0.42 -4.36 -3.90
N THR A 96 -0.54 -4.20 -2.58
CA THR A 96 -1.36 -5.08 -1.75
C THR A 96 -2.84 -4.99 -2.12
N LEU A 97 -3.39 -3.78 -2.28
CA LEU A 97 -4.79 -3.57 -2.64
C LEU A 97 -5.10 -4.05 -4.06
N VAL A 98 -4.16 -3.93 -5.00
CA VAL A 98 -4.31 -4.48 -6.37
C VAL A 98 -4.32 -6.01 -6.37
N LEU A 99 -3.53 -6.65 -5.50
CA LEU A 99 -3.47 -8.10 -5.39
C LEU A 99 -4.61 -8.70 -4.56
N LEU A 100 -5.24 -7.91 -3.69
CA LEU A 100 -6.27 -8.37 -2.76
C LEU A 100 -7.46 -9.09 -3.44
N PRO A 101 -8.06 -8.59 -4.54
CA PRO A 101 -9.16 -9.27 -5.22
C PRO A 101 -8.74 -10.63 -5.80
N ALA A 102 -7.50 -10.71 -6.30
CA ALA A 102 -6.96 -11.92 -6.87
C ALA A 102 -6.74 -12.99 -5.79
N ILE A 103 -6.24 -12.57 -4.61
CA ILE A 103 -6.11 -13.45 -3.43
C ILE A 103 -7.49 -13.88 -2.90
N ALA A 104 -8.46 -12.97 -2.83
CA ALA A 104 -9.82 -13.28 -2.41
C ALA A 104 -10.49 -14.30 -3.35
N GLY A 105 -10.34 -14.14 -4.68
CA GLY A 105 -10.84 -15.08 -5.67
C GLY A 105 -10.17 -16.46 -5.60
N MET A 106 -8.89 -16.52 -5.23
CA MET A 106 -8.18 -17.79 -5.00
C MET A 106 -8.63 -18.48 -3.71
N ALA A 107 -8.92 -17.71 -2.64
CA ALA A 107 -9.39 -18.24 -1.37
C ALA A 107 -10.79 -18.88 -1.48
N GLU A 108 -11.68 -18.33 -2.30
CA GLU A 108 -12.99 -18.95 -2.59
C GLU A 108 -12.87 -20.22 -3.45
N LYS A 109 -11.90 -20.28 -4.37
CA LYS A 109 -11.77 -21.39 -5.33
C LYS A 109 -10.87 -22.54 -4.85
N GLY A 110 -10.14 -22.38 -3.74
CA GLY A 110 -9.27 -23.43 -3.16
C GLY A 110 -8.09 -23.86 -4.04
N ASN A 111 -7.77 -23.12 -5.10
CA ASN A 111 -6.76 -23.49 -6.09
C ASN A 111 -5.62 -22.46 -6.13
N VAL A 112 -4.46 -22.83 -5.58
CA VAL A 112 -3.29 -21.94 -5.48
C VAL A 112 -2.43 -22.09 -6.73
N GLY A 113 -2.69 -21.32 -7.78
CA GLY A 113 -1.90 -21.36 -9.02
C GLY A 113 -1.71 -20.00 -9.67
N PHE A 114 -0.47 -19.67 -10.07
CA PHE A 114 -0.16 -18.44 -10.83
C PHE A 114 -0.95 -18.33 -12.15
N ALA A 115 -1.41 -19.47 -12.70
CA ALA A 115 -2.28 -19.51 -13.87
C ALA A 115 -3.69 -18.93 -13.62
N SER A 116 -4.25 -19.08 -12.41
CA SER A 116 -5.55 -18.49 -12.07
C SER A 116 -5.45 -16.98 -11.83
N LEU A 117 -4.32 -16.49 -11.31
CA LEU A 117 -4.04 -15.06 -11.20
C LEU A 117 -4.03 -14.37 -12.57
N ALA A 118 -3.42 -15.00 -13.58
CA ALA A 118 -3.38 -14.46 -14.94
C ALA A 118 -4.79 -14.40 -15.59
N LEU A 119 -5.64 -15.38 -15.31
CA LEU A 119 -7.02 -15.43 -15.83
C LEU A 119 -7.96 -14.47 -15.09
N ASP A 120 -7.86 -14.37 -13.76
CA ASP A 120 -8.71 -13.48 -12.96
C ASP A 120 -8.31 -12.01 -13.14
N LEU A 121 -7.05 -11.67 -13.46
CA LEU A 121 -6.64 -10.31 -13.89
C LEU A 121 -7.02 -9.99 -15.34
N GLY A 122 -7.20 -10.99 -16.21
CA GLY A 122 -7.65 -10.79 -17.60
C GLY A 122 -9.15 -10.51 -17.73
N SER A 123 -9.97 -11.02 -16.80
CA SER A 123 -11.43 -10.90 -16.87
C SER A 123 -11.98 -9.46 -16.68
N PRO A 124 -11.41 -8.59 -15.82
CA PRO A 124 -11.80 -7.18 -15.75
C PRO A 124 -11.36 -6.45 -17.01
N LEU A 125 -10.12 -6.65 -17.48
CA LEU A 125 -9.64 -6.00 -18.70
C LEU A 125 -10.47 -6.34 -19.94
N ALA A 126 -10.97 -7.58 -20.04
CA ALA A 126 -11.88 -8.00 -21.10
C ALA A 126 -13.30 -7.39 -20.97
N LYS A 127 -13.81 -7.21 -19.75
CA LYS A 127 -15.11 -6.55 -19.49
C LYS A 127 -15.09 -5.03 -19.70
N TRP A 128 -13.94 -4.39 -19.51
CA TRP A 128 -13.75 -2.95 -19.73
C TRP A 128 -13.36 -2.63 -21.19
N TRP A 129 -13.22 -3.63 -22.05
CA TRP A 129 -12.94 -3.44 -23.47
C TRP A 129 -14.21 -2.93 -24.21
N PRO A 130 -14.12 -1.87 -25.02
CA PRO A 130 -15.29 -1.18 -25.62
C PRO A 130 -15.98 -1.97 -26.76
N LEU A 131 -15.73 -3.27 -26.90
CA LEU A 131 -16.39 -4.14 -27.87
C LEU A 131 -17.25 -5.22 -27.17
N SER A 132 -18.11 -4.83 -26.22
CA SER A 132 -19.26 -5.68 -25.88
C SER A 132 -20.38 -5.39 -26.90
N PRO A 133 -20.66 -6.29 -27.87
CA PRO A 133 -21.87 -6.16 -28.66
C PRO A 133 -23.07 -6.50 -27.76
N LEU A 134 -24.18 -5.81 -28.06
CA LEU A 134 -25.52 -5.94 -27.50
C LEU A 134 -25.92 -7.36 -27.08
#